data_AF-A0A1F8TTQ5-F1
#
_entry.id   AF-A0A1F8TTQ5-F1
#
_cell.length_a   1.000
_cell.length_b   1.000
_cell.length_c   1.000
_cell.angle_alpha   90.00
_cell.angle_beta   90.00
_cell.angle_gamma   90.00
#
_symmetry.space_group_name_H-M   'P 1'
#
loop_
_entity.id
_entity.type
_entity.pdbx_description
1 polymer ?
#
loop_
_entity_poly.entity_id
_entity_poly.type
_entity_poly.pdbx_seq_one_letter_code
_entity_poly.pdbx_strand_id
1 'polypeptide(L)'
;RGLLDVWMSHGDKVVQIPQGFVTTAQTPTCPHAAMADEARQFYGVQFHPEVTHTRQGLRMLEQFVVDICGCEKLWTPATIIDDAIANIKKQVGDDQVILGLSGGVDSSVVAMLLHRAIGKNLTCVFVDNGLLRLNEGAQVMDMFGDHFGLNIIHVKAENRFLDALKGEAEPEAKRKIIGRVFVEVFDEEAKKLSNARWLAQGTIYPDVIESAASKTGKAHVIKSHHNVGGLPADMKMGLVEPLRELFKDEVRKVGLALGLPYDMLYRHPFPGPGLGVRVLGEVKKEYCDLLRKADAIFIEELRNSGWYDKVSQAFTVFLPVKSVGVMGDGRKYDWVVSIRAVETIDFMTAHWAHLPYELLGQVSNRIINEVNGISRVVY
;
A
#
# COMPACT_ATOMS: atom_id res chain seq x y z
N ARG A 1 -3.66 3.08 44.37
CA ARG A 1 -3.05 2.19 43.36
C ARG A 1 -3.88 2.29 42.09
N GLY A 2 -3.28 2.65 40.96
CA GLY A 2 -3.99 2.68 39.68
C GLY A 2 -4.20 1.25 39.15
N LEU A 3 -5.29 1.03 38.43
CA LEU A 3 -5.53 -0.21 37.69
C LEU A 3 -5.13 0.02 36.22
N LEU A 4 -4.49 -0.99 35.62
CA LEU A 4 -4.12 -0.98 34.21
C LEU A 4 -4.82 -2.14 33.51
N ASP A 5 -5.55 -1.82 32.44
CA ASP A 5 -6.10 -2.81 31.51
C ASP A 5 -5.04 -3.08 30.44
N VAL A 6 -4.50 -4.30 30.41
CA VAL A 6 -3.34 -4.68 29.59
C VAL A 6 -3.56 -5.98 28.83
N TRP A 7 -2.88 -6.13 27.70
CA TRP A 7 -2.80 -7.39 26.95
C TRP A 7 -1.65 -8.26 27.47
N MET A 8 -1.96 -9.13 28.43
CA MET A 8 -0.99 -10.00 29.10
C MET A 8 -0.43 -11.08 28.17
N SER A 9 0.87 -11.34 28.29
CA SER A 9 1.49 -12.56 27.75
C SER A 9 1.43 -13.67 28.81
N HIS A 10 1.06 -14.88 28.37
CA HIS A 10 0.85 -16.05 29.25
C HIS A 10 1.87 -17.17 29.03
N GLY A 11 3.01 -16.87 28.38
CA GLY A 11 4.14 -17.78 28.27
C GLY A 11 4.90 -17.92 29.59
N ASP A 12 6.23 -17.90 29.51
CA ASP A 12 7.07 -17.92 30.70
C ASP A 12 6.85 -16.67 31.56
N LYS A 13 6.89 -16.83 32.88
CA LYS A 13 6.75 -15.74 33.86
C LYS A 13 7.87 -15.75 34.88
N VAL A 14 8.26 -14.57 35.32
CA VAL A 14 9.26 -14.40 36.38
C VAL A 14 8.70 -14.92 37.71
N VAL A 15 9.40 -15.86 38.35
CA VAL A 15 9.06 -16.39 39.69
C VAL A 15 9.88 -15.75 40.81
N GLN A 16 11.04 -15.19 40.47
CA GLN A 16 11.92 -14.46 41.39
C GLN A 16 12.55 -13.28 40.64
N ILE A 17 12.37 -12.07 41.17
CA ILE A 17 12.96 -10.87 40.56
C ILE A 17 14.48 -10.82 40.79
N PRO A 18 15.27 -10.29 39.84
CA PRO A 18 16.71 -10.12 40.02
C PRO A 18 17.04 -9.11 41.13
N GLN A 19 18.24 -9.22 41.71
CA GLN A 19 18.70 -8.25 42.72
C GLN A 19 18.72 -6.83 42.16
N GLY A 20 18.22 -5.88 42.96
CA GLY A 20 18.09 -4.46 42.59
C GLY A 20 16.74 -4.09 41.98
N PHE A 21 15.96 -5.07 41.51
CA PHE A 21 14.62 -4.82 41.00
C PHE A 21 13.57 -4.78 42.12
N VAL A 22 12.52 -3.99 41.89
CA VAL A 22 11.31 -3.95 42.70
C VAL A 22 10.11 -4.30 41.80
N THR A 23 9.15 -5.04 42.34
CA THR A 23 7.89 -5.32 41.64
C THR A 23 7.01 -4.09 41.64
N THR A 24 6.60 -3.64 40.45
CA THR A 24 5.80 -2.41 40.27
C THR A 24 4.36 -2.71 39.82
N ALA A 25 4.10 -3.89 39.24
CA ALA A 25 2.75 -4.36 38.93
C ALA A 25 2.62 -5.87 39.16
N GLN A 26 1.41 -6.30 39.50
CA GLN A 26 1.07 -7.71 39.74
C GLN A 26 -0.38 -8.00 39.30
N THR A 27 -0.64 -9.24 38.94
CA THR A 27 -1.99 -9.79 38.74
C THR A 27 -2.18 -11.03 39.62
N PRO A 28 -3.42 -11.55 39.81
CA PRO A 28 -3.64 -12.77 40.58
C PRO A 28 -2.83 -13.99 40.09
N THR A 29 -2.50 -14.04 38.79
CA THR A 29 -1.79 -15.17 38.16
C THR A 29 -0.33 -14.87 37.82
N CYS A 30 0.09 -13.59 37.88
CA CYS A 30 1.44 -13.12 37.59
C CYS A 30 1.93 -12.18 38.70
N PRO A 31 2.68 -12.69 39.70
CA PRO A 31 3.16 -11.89 40.84
C PRO A 31 4.10 -10.74 40.45
N HIS A 32 4.85 -10.90 39.36
CA HIS A 32 5.82 -9.94 38.86
C HIS A 32 5.45 -9.50 37.44
N ALA A 33 4.26 -8.93 37.28
CA ALA A 33 3.74 -8.50 35.96
C ALA A 33 4.49 -7.28 35.41
N ALA A 34 5.08 -6.46 36.29
CA ALA A 34 6.10 -5.48 35.94
C ALA A 34 7.14 -5.35 37.06
N MET A 35 8.37 -5.03 36.68
CA MET A 35 9.47 -4.78 37.59
C MET A 35 10.34 -3.62 37.10
N ALA A 36 10.96 -2.90 38.03
CA ALA A 36 11.84 -1.78 37.72
C ALA A 36 13.08 -1.79 38.63
N ASP A 37 14.22 -1.39 38.07
CA ASP A 37 15.40 -0.93 38.79
C ASP A 37 15.65 0.52 38.38
N GLU A 38 15.23 1.44 39.24
CA GLU A 38 15.31 2.89 38.99
C GLU A 38 16.76 3.40 38.95
N ALA A 39 17.68 2.76 39.69
CA ALA A 39 19.08 3.17 39.74
C ALA A 39 19.81 2.89 38.42
N ARG A 40 19.46 1.76 37.77
CA ARG A 40 19.99 1.38 36.45
C ARG A 40 19.07 1.75 35.29
N GLN A 41 17.87 2.28 35.59
CA GLN A 41 16.81 2.56 34.63
C GLN A 41 16.44 1.34 33.76
N PHE A 42 16.35 0.16 34.39
CA PHE A 42 15.88 -1.06 33.72
C PHE A 42 14.42 -1.33 34.07
N TYR A 43 13.60 -1.58 33.05
CA TYR A 43 12.17 -1.80 33.20
C TYR A 43 11.76 -3.05 32.42
N GLY A 44 10.95 -3.89 33.04
CA GLY A 44 10.39 -5.10 32.44
C GLY A 44 8.89 -5.18 32.64
N VAL A 45 8.16 -5.54 31.59
CA VAL A 45 6.71 -5.77 31.61
C VAL A 45 6.38 -7.13 30.98
N GLN A 46 5.40 -7.84 31.54
CA GLN A 46 4.93 -9.15 31.07
C GLN A 46 3.72 -9.02 30.10
N PHE A 47 3.42 -7.80 29.66
CA PHE A 47 2.33 -7.48 28.75
C PHE A 47 2.85 -6.63 27.60
N HIS A 48 2.04 -6.48 26.55
CA HIS A 48 2.41 -5.78 25.32
C HIS A 48 1.91 -4.32 25.36
N PRO A 49 2.76 -3.32 25.65
CA PRO A 49 2.35 -1.91 25.63
C PRO A 49 2.14 -1.35 24.21
N GLU A 50 2.60 -2.03 23.17
CA GLU A 50 2.50 -1.62 21.77
C GLU A 50 1.13 -1.90 21.13
N VAL A 51 0.33 -2.79 21.72
CA VAL A 51 -0.99 -3.16 21.17
C VAL A 51 -2.11 -2.29 21.75
N THR A 52 -3.11 -1.97 20.93
CA THR A 52 -4.26 -1.12 21.30
C THR A 52 -5.14 -1.70 22.42
N HIS A 53 -5.07 -3.01 22.64
CA HIS A 53 -5.73 -3.69 23.76
C HIS A 53 -5.20 -3.22 25.13
N THR A 54 -3.94 -2.77 25.20
CA THR A 54 -3.38 -2.14 26.39
C THR A 54 -3.72 -0.64 26.38
N ARG A 55 -4.75 -0.25 27.13
CA ARG A 55 -5.36 1.10 27.02
C ARG A 55 -4.40 2.28 27.27
N GLN A 56 -3.40 2.08 28.12
CA GLN A 56 -2.36 3.09 28.41
C GLN A 56 -0.99 2.72 27.82
N GLY A 57 -0.93 1.75 26.91
CA GLY A 57 0.31 1.24 26.35
C GLY A 57 1.15 2.31 25.66
N LEU A 58 0.53 3.14 24.81
CA LEU A 58 1.22 4.26 24.15
C LEU A 58 1.80 5.26 25.15
N ARG A 59 1.07 5.56 26.24
CA ARG A 59 1.56 6.46 27.30
C ARG A 59 2.77 5.87 28.02
N MET A 60 2.80 4.55 28.26
CA MET A 60 3.96 3.89 28.86
C MET A 60 5.18 3.96 27.94
N LEU A 61 4.99 3.69 26.64
CA LEU A 61 6.06 3.81 25.65
C LEU A 61 6.56 5.25 25.54
N GLU A 62 5.66 6.23 25.56
CA GLU A 62 6.02 7.65 25.55
C GLU A 62 6.83 8.04 26.79
N GLN A 63 6.41 7.62 27.99
CA GLN A 63 7.15 7.85 29.22
C GLN A 63 8.55 7.22 29.17
N PHE A 64 8.66 6.00 28.62
CA PHE A 64 9.96 5.35 28.47
C PHE A 64 10.87 6.07 27.48
N VAL A 65 10.37 6.39 26.29
CA VAL A 65 11.18 6.98 25.22
C VAL A 65 11.53 8.45 25.53
N VAL A 66 10.58 9.24 26.01
CA VAL A 66 10.75 10.69 26.19
C VAL A 66 11.30 11.01 27.58
N ASP A 67 10.67 10.52 28.64
CA ASP A 67 11.01 10.94 30.00
C ASP A 67 12.22 10.16 30.55
N ILE A 68 12.25 8.84 30.36
CA ILE A 68 13.30 7.97 30.91
C ILE A 68 14.56 7.99 30.04
N CYS A 69 14.42 7.77 28.72
CA CYS A 69 15.55 7.77 27.78
C CYS A 69 15.98 9.20 27.39
N GLY A 70 15.15 10.22 27.65
CA GLY A 70 15.46 11.60 27.31
C GLY A 70 15.43 11.90 25.81
N CYS A 71 14.74 11.09 25.00
CA CYS A 71 14.69 11.32 23.56
C CYS A 71 13.79 12.52 23.22
N GLU A 72 14.33 13.45 22.44
CA GLU A 72 13.54 14.56 21.89
C GLU A 72 12.61 14.07 20.77
N LYS A 73 11.44 14.72 20.64
CA LYS A 73 10.45 14.41 19.60
C LYS A 73 10.76 15.13 18.28
N LEU A 74 11.99 14.97 17.79
CA LEU A 74 12.44 15.61 16.55
C LEU A 74 12.05 14.82 15.29
N TRP A 75 11.58 13.59 15.42
CA TRP A 75 11.08 12.78 14.30
C TRP A 75 9.65 13.19 13.93
N THR A 76 9.55 14.21 13.07
CA THR A 76 8.28 14.80 12.62
C THR A 76 8.23 14.81 11.10
N PRO A 77 7.05 14.86 10.46
CA PRO A 77 6.97 14.91 9.00
C PRO A 77 7.80 16.03 8.37
N ALA A 78 7.89 17.21 9.01
CA ALA A 78 8.66 18.34 8.52
C ALA A 78 10.17 18.06 8.53
N THR A 79 10.70 17.61 9.66
CA THR A 79 12.13 17.27 9.79
C THR A 79 12.54 16.10 8.92
N ILE A 80 11.67 15.07 8.80
CA ILE A 80 11.88 13.95 7.88
C ILE A 80 11.99 14.43 6.43
N ILE A 81 11.14 15.38 6.00
CA ILE A 81 11.20 15.95 4.65
C ILE A 81 12.52 16.69 4.43
N ASP A 82 12.92 17.54 5.37
CA ASP A 82 14.15 18.33 5.26
C ASP A 82 15.39 17.43 5.21
N ASP A 83 15.47 16.42 6.08
CA ASP A 83 16.55 15.44 6.10
C ASP A 83 16.58 14.60 4.81
N ALA A 84 15.43 14.13 4.34
CA ALA A 84 15.33 13.39 3.08
C ALA A 84 15.81 14.23 1.89
N ILE A 85 15.39 15.50 1.80
CA ILE A 85 15.82 16.41 0.74
C ILE A 85 17.33 16.65 0.78
N ALA A 86 17.89 16.88 1.97
CA ALA A 86 19.33 17.07 2.14
C ALA A 86 20.12 15.82 1.71
N ASN A 87 19.67 14.64 2.10
CA ASN A 87 20.29 13.37 1.74
C ASN A 87 20.19 13.09 0.24
N ILE A 88 19.03 13.32 -0.38
CA ILE A 88 18.85 13.20 -1.84
C ILE A 88 19.84 14.11 -2.58
N LYS A 89 19.90 15.39 -2.21
CA LYS A 89 20.82 16.36 -2.85
C LYS A 89 22.28 15.94 -2.72
N LYS A 90 22.67 15.46 -1.53
CA LYS A 90 24.02 14.98 -1.27
C LYS A 90 24.36 13.72 -2.08
N GLN A 91 23.42 12.80 -2.22
CA GLN A 91 23.62 11.53 -2.91
C GLN A 91 23.65 11.71 -4.44
N VAL A 92 22.71 12.47 -4.98
CA VAL A 92 22.45 12.59 -6.43
C VAL A 92 23.23 13.75 -7.05
N GLY A 93 23.48 14.83 -6.31
CA GLY A 93 24.07 16.05 -6.86
C GLY A 93 23.24 16.59 -8.03
N ASP A 94 23.91 16.80 -9.17
CA ASP A 94 23.30 17.28 -10.43
C ASP A 94 22.89 16.14 -11.38
N ASP A 95 23.04 14.88 -10.97
CA ASP A 95 22.68 13.74 -11.82
C ASP A 95 21.16 13.65 -12.06
N GLN A 96 20.77 13.02 -13.17
CA GLN A 96 19.36 12.75 -13.45
C GLN A 96 18.89 11.47 -12.75
N VAL A 97 17.65 11.54 -12.25
CA VAL A 97 16.97 10.45 -11.56
C VAL A 97 15.73 10.05 -12.35
N ILE A 98 15.54 8.75 -12.56
CA ILE A 98 14.31 8.19 -13.13
C ILE A 98 13.49 7.57 -12.01
N LEU A 99 12.17 7.75 -12.07
CA LEU A 99 11.24 7.10 -11.15
C LEU A 99 10.10 6.43 -11.92
N GLY A 100 9.83 5.16 -11.61
CA GLY A 100 8.59 4.50 -12.02
C GLY A 100 7.42 5.02 -11.21
N LEU A 101 6.59 5.86 -11.81
CA LEU A 101 5.37 6.35 -11.17
C LEU A 101 4.28 5.30 -11.38
N SER A 102 3.90 4.59 -10.31
CA SER A 102 2.84 3.56 -10.37
C SER A 102 1.44 4.13 -10.11
N GLY A 103 1.37 5.44 -9.85
CA GLY A 103 0.18 6.06 -9.31
C GLY A 103 0.03 5.83 -7.82
N GLY A 104 0.55 4.75 -7.21
CA GLY A 104 0.43 4.36 -5.79
C GLY A 104 1.05 5.32 -4.77
N VAL A 105 0.75 5.14 -3.47
CA VAL A 105 1.11 6.09 -2.40
C VAL A 105 2.64 6.30 -2.29
N ASP A 106 3.42 5.22 -2.28
CA ASP A 106 4.86 5.32 -2.00
C ASP A 106 5.62 6.00 -3.15
N SER A 107 5.38 5.55 -4.39
CA SER A 107 5.97 6.16 -5.60
C SER A 107 5.58 7.63 -5.74
N SER A 108 4.38 7.99 -5.31
CA SER A 108 3.88 9.37 -5.31
C SER A 108 4.60 10.27 -4.31
N VAL A 109 4.81 9.79 -3.08
CA VAL A 109 5.55 10.53 -2.07
C VAL A 109 7.03 10.67 -2.48
N VAL A 110 7.62 9.62 -3.04
CA VAL A 110 8.99 9.66 -3.60
C VAL A 110 9.09 10.69 -4.71
N ALA A 111 8.12 10.72 -5.63
CA ALA A 111 8.09 11.69 -6.73
C ALA A 111 8.10 13.13 -6.19
N MET A 112 7.31 13.41 -5.16
CA MET A 112 7.24 14.73 -4.54
C MET A 112 8.52 15.10 -3.78
N LEU A 113 9.12 14.17 -3.03
CA LEU A 113 10.40 14.38 -2.35
C LEU A 113 11.52 14.69 -3.35
N LEU A 114 11.63 13.89 -4.41
CA LEU A 114 12.62 14.10 -5.45
C LEU A 114 12.36 15.40 -6.21
N HIS A 115 11.12 15.69 -6.57
CA HIS A 115 10.79 16.93 -7.27
C HIS A 115 11.16 18.16 -6.42
N ARG A 116 10.89 18.14 -5.12
CA ARG A 116 11.28 19.21 -4.20
C ARG A 116 12.79 19.30 -4.00
N ALA A 117 13.51 18.18 -4.08
CA ALA A 117 14.95 18.13 -3.90
C ALA A 117 15.74 18.56 -5.15
N ILE A 118 15.39 18.04 -6.32
CA ILE A 118 16.19 18.15 -7.56
C ILE A 118 15.41 18.69 -8.77
N GLY A 119 14.12 18.96 -8.63
CA GLY A 119 13.28 19.60 -9.64
C GLY A 119 13.35 18.92 -11.00
N LYS A 120 13.84 19.65 -12.00
CA LYS A 120 13.95 19.24 -13.41
C LYS A 120 14.85 18.02 -13.67
N ASN A 121 15.71 17.65 -12.71
CA ASN A 121 16.57 16.47 -12.85
C ASN A 121 15.81 15.15 -12.57
N LEU A 122 14.56 15.23 -12.09
CA LEU A 122 13.66 14.09 -11.99
C LEU A 122 12.90 13.89 -13.30
N THR A 123 12.90 12.67 -13.82
CA THR A 123 11.97 12.22 -14.85
C THR A 123 11.14 11.05 -14.33
N CYS A 124 9.83 11.21 -14.29
CA CYS A 124 8.90 10.14 -13.94
C CYS A 124 8.48 9.39 -15.21
N VAL A 125 8.40 8.07 -15.14
CA VAL A 125 7.81 7.23 -16.19
C VAL A 125 6.55 6.61 -15.63
N PHE A 126 5.40 6.96 -16.22
CA PHE A 126 4.11 6.39 -15.91
C PHE A 126 3.69 5.44 -17.03
N VAL A 127 3.63 4.15 -16.73
CA VAL A 127 3.22 3.11 -17.68
C VAL A 127 1.76 2.77 -17.46
N ASP A 128 0.90 3.21 -18.37
CA ASP A 128 -0.50 2.76 -18.42
C ASP A 128 -0.55 1.40 -19.10
N ASN A 129 -0.61 0.35 -18.27
CA ASN A 129 -0.68 -1.04 -18.71
C ASN A 129 -2.08 -1.47 -19.15
N GLY A 130 -3.08 -0.58 -19.16
CA GLY A 130 -4.47 -0.91 -19.46
C GLY A 130 -5.16 -1.73 -18.37
N LEU A 131 -4.55 -1.91 -17.19
CA LEU A 131 -5.11 -2.67 -16.07
C LEU A 131 -5.34 -1.78 -14.85
N LEU A 132 -5.42 -0.46 -15.05
CA LEU A 132 -5.71 0.53 -14.01
C LEU A 132 -7.22 0.74 -13.81
N ARG A 133 -7.59 1.47 -12.76
CA ARG A 133 -8.99 1.87 -12.51
C ARG A 133 -9.47 2.89 -13.53
N LEU A 134 -10.78 3.15 -13.53
CA LEU A 134 -11.39 4.13 -14.41
C LEU A 134 -10.72 5.51 -14.24
N ASN A 135 -10.25 6.08 -15.35
CA ASN A 135 -9.60 7.40 -15.43
C ASN A 135 -8.32 7.57 -14.59
N GLU A 136 -7.74 6.50 -14.04
CA GLU A 136 -6.59 6.59 -13.15
C GLU A 136 -5.37 7.21 -13.84
N GLY A 137 -5.11 6.86 -15.10
CA GLY A 137 -4.02 7.47 -15.87
C GLY A 137 -4.20 8.97 -16.07
N ALA A 138 -5.42 9.43 -16.39
CA ALA A 138 -5.70 10.86 -16.53
C ALA A 138 -5.51 11.59 -15.18
N GLN A 139 -6.06 11.05 -14.10
CA GLN A 139 -5.90 11.62 -12.76
C GLN A 139 -4.44 11.74 -12.32
N VAL A 140 -3.59 10.76 -12.66
CA VAL A 140 -2.15 10.81 -12.39
C VAL A 140 -1.48 11.93 -13.19
N MET A 141 -1.82 12.08 -14.48
CA MET A 141 -1.25 13.12 -15.34
C MET A 141 -1.67 14.52 -14.91
N ASP A 142 -2.97 14.73 -14.68
CA ASP A 142 -3.52 16.03 -14.27
C ASP A 142 -2.90 16.49 -12.93
N MET A 143 -2.78 15.57 -11.98
CA MET A 143 -2.26 15.89 -10.66
C MET A 143 -0.74 16.12 -10.68
N PHE A 144 0.05 15.20 -11.21
CA PHE A 144 1.50 15.31 -11.13
C PHE A 144 2.09 16.17 -12.24
N GLY A 145 1.57 16.07 -13.46
CA GLY A 145 2.02 16.85 -14.60
C GLY A 145 1.52 18.29 -14.50
N ASP A 146 0.21 18.49 -14.53
CA ASP A 146 -0.35 19.83 -14.68
C ASP A 146 -0.32 20.63 -13.36
N HIS A 147 -0.70 20.01 -12.24
CA HIS A 147 -0.78 20.72 -10.96
C HIS A 147 0.58 20.86 -10.25
N PHE A 148 1.40 19.80 -10.22
CA PHE A 148 2.71 19.84 -9.57
C PHE A 148 3.90 20.10 -10.52
N GLY A 149 3.71 20.09 -11.84
CA GLY A 149 4.78 20.41 -12.79
C GLY A 149 5.88 19.34 -12.88
N LEU A 150 5.59 18.08 -12.56
CA LEU A 150 6.55 16.99 -12.72
C LEU A 150 6.74 16.68 -14.22
N ASN A 151 7.98 16.38 -14.60
CA ASN A 151 8.29 15.83 -15.92
C ASN A 151 7.87 14.35 -15.96
N ILE A 152 6.80 14.03 -16.70
CA ILE A 152 6.25 12.69 -16.78
C ILE A 152 6.23 12.20 -18.23
N ILE A 153 6.89 11.07 -18.47
CA ILE A 153 6.75 10.28 -19.68
C ILE A 153 5.56 9.35 -19.49
N HIS A 154 4.46 9.63 -20.21
CA HIS A 154 3.27 8.79 -20.20
C HIS A 154 3.36 7.75 -21.32
N VAL A 155 3.52 6.49 -20.94
CA VAL A 155 3.58 5.36 -21.87
C VAL A 155 2.23 4.65 -21.90
N LYS A 156 1.53 4.73 -23.05
CA LYS A 156 0.28 4.00 -23.29
C LYS A 156 0.60 2.60 -23.80
N ALA A 157 0.54 1.61 -22.92
CA ALA A 157 0.96 0.23 -23.20
C ALA A 157 -0.18 -0.80 -23.16
N GLU A 158 -1.45 -0.40 -23.02
CA GLU A 158 -2.62 -1.31 -22.92
C GLU A 158 -2.55 -2.49 -23.90
N ASN A 159 -2.39 -2.23 -25.20
CA ASN A 159 -2.34 -3.30 -26.21
C ASN A 159 -1.19 -4.29 -25.97
N ARG A 160 0.01 -3.80 -25.62
CA ARG A 160 1.18 -4.66 -25.38
C ARG A 160 0.94 -5.62 -24.21
N PHE A 161 0.30 -5.14 -23.15
CA PHE A 161 -0.04 -5.98 -21.99
C PHE A 161 -1.16 -6.97 -22.31
N LEU A 162 -2.22 -6.52 -22.98
CA LEU A 162 -3.35 -7.38 -23.32
C LEU A 162 -2.95 -8.46 -24.34
N ASP A 163 -2.10 -8.13 -25.32
CA ASP A 163 -1.56 -9.09 -26.28
C ASP A 163 -0.70 -10.16 -25.58
N ALA A 164 0.12 -9.75 -24.60
CA ALA A 164 0.93 -10.68 -23.81
C ALA A 164 0.11 -11.57 -22.86
N LEU A 165 -1.08 -11.13 -22.46
CA LEU A 165 -2.01 -11.87 -21.59
C LEU A 165 -3.00 -12.77 -22.34
N LYS A 166 -3.00 -12.71 -23.67
CA LYS A 166 -3.95 -13.43 -24.51
C LYS A 166 -3.87 -14.95 -24.26
N GLY A 167 -5.02 -15.56 -23.97
CA GLY A 167 -5.13 -16.98 -23.68
C GLY A 167 -4.59 -17.44 -22.31
N GLU A 168 -4.03 -16.55 -21.48
CA GLU A 168 -3.52 -16.92 -20.17
C GLU A 168 -4.60 -16.81 -19.08
N ALA A 169 -4.88 -17.92 -18.39
CA ALA A 169 -5.88 -17.99 -17.33
C ALA A 169 -5.27 -18.16 -15.94
N GLU A 170 -4.03 -18.66 -15.84
CA GLU A 170 -3.37 -19.00 -14.58
C GLU A 170 -2.91 -17.71 -13.86
N PRO A 171 -3.41 -17.44 -12.63
CA PRO A 171 -3.13 -16.17 -11.93
C PRO A 171 -1.65 -15.84 -11.73
N GLU A 172 -0.80 -16.82 -11.40
CA GLU A 172 0.63 -16.59 -11.18
C GLU A 172 1.38 -16.32 -12.48
N ALA A 173 1.01 -16.98 -13.57
CA ALA A 173 1.51 -16.72 -14.92
C ALA A 173 1.13 -15.30 -15.36
N LYS A 174 -0.13 -14.88 -15.14
CA LYS A 174 -0.55 -13.49 -15.38
C LYS A 174 0.30 -12.49 -14.61
N ARG A 175 0.55 -12.74 -13.31
CA ARG A 175 1.43 -11.88 -12.49
C ARG A 175 2.82 -11.76 -13.09
N LYS A 176 3.44 -12.88 -13.49
CA LYS A 176 4.77 -12.91 -14.11
C LYS A 176 4.80 -12.19 -15.45
N ILE A 177 3.79 -12.39 -16.30
CA ILE A 177 3.66 -11.72 -17.61
C ILE A 177 3.57 -10.21 -17.41
N ILE A 178 2.67 -9.74 -16.55
CA ILE A 178 2.48 -8.31 -16.30
C ILE A 178 3.76 -7.69 -15.72
N GLY A 179 4.40 -8.36 -14.75
CA GLY A 179 5.67 -7.90 -14.18
C GLY A 179 6.77 -7.79 -15.23
N ARG A 180 6.93 -8.82 -16.07
CA ARG A 180 7.93 -8.85 -17.14
C ARG A 180 7.70 -7.73 -18.17
N VAL A 181 6.48 -7.62 -18.72
CA VAL A 181 6.16 -6.60 -19.73
C VAL A 181 6.32 -5.19 -19.15
N PHE A 182 5.98 -4.98 -17.87
CA PHE A 182 6.22 -3.70 -17.20
C PHE A 182 7.70 -3.35 -17.15
N VAL A 183 8.56 -4.28 -16.74
CA VAL A 183 10.01 -4.07 -16.71
C VAL A 183 10.54 -3.77 -18.11
N GLU A 184 10.12 -4.52 -19.14
CA GLU A 184 10.56 -4.28 -20.51
C GLU A 184 10.19 -2.86 -20.99
N VAL A 185 8.94 -2.44 -20.78
CA VAL A 185 8.47 -1.10 -21.17
C VAL A 185 9.22 -0.01 -20.38
N PHE A 186 9.40 -0.20 -19.08
CA PHE A 186 10.11 0.77 -18.26
C PHE A 186 11.60 0.89 -18.64
N ASP A 187 12.27 -0.23 -18.90
CA ASP A 187 13.67 -0.25 -19.33
C ASP A 187 13.85 0.37 -20.72
N GLU A 188 12.92 0.15 -21.65
CA GLU A 188 12.90 0.81 -22.95
C GLU A 188 12.82 2.34 -22.83
N GLU A 189 12.01 2.87 -21.92
CA GLU A 189 11.99 4.32 -21.67
C GLU A 189 13.23 4.81 -20.92
N ALA A 190 13.72 4.05 -19.94
CA ALA A 190 14.91 4.42 -19.19
C ALA A 190 16.15 4.51 -20.10
N LYS A 191 16.28 3.62 -21.09
CA LYS A 191 17.38 3.65 -22.07
C LYS A 191 17.37 4.87 -22.99
N LYS A 192 16.21 5.52 -23.19
CA LYS A 192 16.11 6.78 -23.95
C LYS A 192 16.65 7.97 -23.14
N LEU A 193 16.75 7.83 -21.83
CA LEU A 193 17.25 8.84 -20.90
C LEU A 193 18.74 8.60 -20.63
N SER A 194 19.57 8.86 -21.64
CA SER A 194 21.02 8.54 -21.64
C SER A 194 21.84 9.18 -20.51
N ASN A 195 21.31 10.22 -19.86
CA ASN A 195 21.98 10.93 -18.77
C ASN A 195 21.51 10.50 -17.37
N ALA A 196 20.55 9.58 -17.27
CA ALA A 196 20.08 9.07 -16.00
C ALA A 196 21.12 8.16 -15.35
N ARG A 197 21.51 8.50 -14.11
CA ARG A 197 22.45 7.70 -13.32
C ARG A 197 21.79 6.99 -12.15
N TRP A 198 20.58 7.41 -11.79
CA TRP A 198 19.88 6.94 -10.60
C TRP A 198 18.47 6.46 -10.94
N LEU A 199 18.10 5.34 -10.33
CA LEU A 199 16.74 4.85 -10.28
C LEU A 199 16.19 5.03 -8.88
N ALA A 200 15.08 5.76 -8.78
CA ALA A 200 14.37 5.95 -7.52
C ALA A 200 13.32 4.86 -7.29
N GLN A 201 13.17 4.47 -6.02
CA GLN A 201 12.19 3.46 -5.60
C GLN A 201 11.46 3.91 -4.33
N GLY A 202 10.21 3.47 -4.21
CA GLY A 202 9.37 3.68 -3.02
C GLY A 202 9.51 2.58 -1.98
N THR A 203 10.71 2.02 -1.82
CA THR A 203 11.01 1.02 -0.78
C THR A 203 10.79 1.64 0.60
N ILE A 204 9.99 0.97 1.42
CA ILE A 204 9.67 1.40 2.80
C ILE A 204 10.31 0.47 3.83
N TYR A 205 10.37 0.90 5.09
CA TYR A 205 11.08 0.17 6.13
C TYR A 205 10.62 -1.29 6.34
N PRO A 206 9.31 -1.62 6.28
CA PRO A 206 8.86 -3.01 6.30
C PRO A 206 9.48 -3.89 5.20
N ASP A 207 9.69 -3.35 3.99
CA ASP A 207 10.30 -4.11 2.88
C ASP A 207 11.78 -4.45 3.20
N VAL A 208 12.48 -3.52 3.85
CA VAL A 208 13.87 -3.69 4.28
C VAL A 208 13.99 -4.76 5.36
N ILE A 209 13.07 -4.77 6.33
CA ILE A 209 13.01 -5.77 7.41
C ILE A 209 12.75 -7.16 6.83
N GLU A 210 11.75 -7.30 5.94
CA GLU A 210 11.44 -8.58 5.28
C GLU A 210 12.65 -9.12 4.48
N SER A 211 13.36 -8.24 3.80
CA SER A 211 14.57 -8.56 3.02
C SER A 211 15.77 -8.94 3.91
N ALA A 212 15.88 -8.36 5.11
CA ALA A 212 16.91 -8.74 6.07
C ALA A 212 16.63 -10.11 6.69
N ALA A 213 15.37 -10.41 7.01
CA ALA A 213 14.96 -11.69 7.57
C ALA A 213 15.17 -12.86 6.59
N SER A 214 14.93 -12.65 5.29
CA SER A 214 15.15 -13.68 4.26
C SER A 214 16.64 -14.03 4.08
N LYS A 215 17.57 -13.07 4.24
CA LYS A 215 19.02 -13.33 4.26
C LYS A 215 19.47 -14.19 5.45
N THR A 216 18.72 -14.19 6.55
CA THR A 216 19.02 -15.01 7.74
C THR A 216 18.38 -16.41 7.73
N GLY A 217 17.74 -16.82 6.62
CA GLY A 217 17.39 -18.22 6.35
C GLY A 217 16.17 -18.79 7.08
N LYS A 218 15.38 -17.98 7.81
CA LYS A 218 14.20 -18.45 8.58
C LYS A 218 12.84 -17.95 8.09
N ALA A 219 12.79 -17.09 7.07
CA ALA A 219 11.53 -16.56 6.56
C ALA A 219 11.25 -17.08 5.14
N HIS A 220 10.09 -17.72 4.95
CA HIS A 220 9.54 -17.93 3.61
C HIS A 220 9.35 -16.55 2.95
N VAL A 221 9.85 -16.39 1.73
CA VAL A 221 9.70 -15.15 0.95
C VAL A 221 8.22 -15.03 0.53
N ILE A 222 7.40 -14.46 1.40
CA ILE A 222 5.94 -14.31 1.19
C ILE A 222 5.65 -13.18 0.19
N LYS A 223 6.55 -12.19 0.07
CA LYS A 223 6.42 -11.08 -0.91
C LYS A 223 7.59 -11.09 -1.90
N SER A 224 7.39 -11.78 -3.02
CA SER A 224 8.42 -11.87 -4.06
C SER A 224 8.49 -10.65 -4.98
N HIS A 225 7.53 -9.70 -4.93
CA HIS A 225 7.40 -8.66 -5.97
C HIS A 225 6.75 -7.35 -5.49
N HIS A 226 7.27 -6.72 -4.45
CA HIS A 226 7.03 -5.28 -4.26
C HIS A 226 8.37 -4.56 -4.19
N ASN A 227 8.53 -3.58 -5.08
CA ASN A 227 9.77 -2.86 -5.41
C ASN A 227 10.79 -3.66 -6.25
N VAL A 228 10.47 -3.72 -7.54
CA VAL A 228 11.37 -4.00 -8.68
C VAL A 228 12.42 -5.12 -8.52
N GLY A 229 12.05 -6.24 -7.90
CA GLY A 229 12.82 -7.50 -7.93
C GLY A 229 12.97 -8.13 -9.33
N GLY A 230 12.74 -7.38 -10.40
CA GLY A 230 12.84 -7.80 -11.79
C GLY A 230 13.65 -6.87 -12.68
N LEU A 231 14.36 -5.87 -12.14
CA LEU A 231 15.28 -5.09 -12.98
C LEU A 231 16.34 -6.02 -13.57
N PRO A 232 16.63 -5.90 -14.87
CA PRO A 232 17.58 -6.78 -15.50
C PRO A 232 18.98 -6.55 -14.89
N ALA A 233 19.74 -7.63 -14.72
CA ALA A 233 21.00 -7.65 -13.97
C ALA A 233 22.10 -6.74 -14.57
N ASP A 234 21.88 -6.26 -15.79
CA ASP A 234 22.73 -5.34 -16.55
C ASP A 234 22.37 -3.86 -16.35
N MET A 235 21.36 -3.53 -15.54
CA MET A 235 21.00 -2.14 -15.27
C MET A 235 22.07 -1.44 -14.42
N LYS A 236 22.77 -0.45 -15.00
CA LYS A 236 23.96 0.22 -14.43
C LYS A 236 23.66 1.42 -13.51
N MET A 237 22.40 1.63 -13.13
CA MET A 237 21.99 2.81 -12.35
C MET A 237 22.18 2.59 -10.84
N GLY A 238 22.56 3.64 -10.12
CA GLY A 238 22.51 3.66 -8.66
C GLY A 238 21.06 3.72 -8.14
N LEU A 239 20.82 3.33 -6.88
CA LEU A 239 19.49 3.35 -6.27
C LEU A 239 19.30 4.55 -5.33
N VAL A 240 18.12 5.16 -5.37
CA VAL A 240 17.68 6.23 -4.45
C VAL A 240 16.37 5.80 -3.78
N GLU A 241 16.41 5.50 -2.49
CA GLU A 241 15.28 4.94 -1.73
C GLU A 241 14.94 5.85 -0.53
N PRO A 242 14.32 7.02 -0.76
CA PRO A 242 14.19 8.05 0.28
C PRO A 242 13.20 7.70 1.39
N LEU A 243 12.36 6.67 1.20
CA LEU A 243 11.38 6.21 2.18
C LEU A 243 11.84 4.99 2.99
N ARG A 244 13.08 4.51 2.79
CA ARG A 244 13.56 3.22 3.32
C ARG A 244 13.55 3.11 4.85
N GLU A 245 13.45 4.23 5.56
CA GLU A 245 13.42 4.32 7.03
C GLU A 245 12.01 4.61 7.58
N LEU A 246 10.99 4.70 6.72
CA LEU A 246 9.64 5.08 7.09
C LEU A 246 8.66 3.91 7.08
N PHE A 247 7.72 3.92 8.02
CA PHE A 247 6.53 3.09 7.98
C PHE A 247 5.43 3.70 7.09
N LYS A 248 4.45 2.87 6.72
CA LYS A 248 3.40 3.26 5.76
C LYS A 248 2.54 4.43 6.23
N ASP A 249 2.25 4.50 7.52
CA ASP A 249 1.51 5.61 8.12
C ASP A 249 2.33 6.91 8.12
N GLU A 250 3.64 6.83 8.34
CA GLU A 250 4.56 7.96 8.24
C GLU A 250 4.67 8.46 6.80
N VAL A 251 4.76 7.57 5.82
CA VAL A 251 4.74 7.94 4.39
C VAL A 251 3.48 8.73 4.04
N ARG A 252 2.31 8.36 4.58
CA ARG A 252 1.08 9.14 4.38
C ARG A 252 1.17 10.53 5.02
N LYS A 253 1.68 10.63 6.25
CA LYS A 253 1.85 11.93 6.94
C LYS A 253 2.84 12.84 6.19
N VAL A 254 3.93 12.27 5.71
CA VAL A 254 4.91 12.98 4.85
C VAL A 254 4.26 13.43 3.55
N GLY A 255 3.47 12.56 2.89
CA GLY A 255 2.73 12.93 1.69
C GLY A 255 1.79 14.12 1.91
N LEU A 256 1.04 14.15 3.02
CA LEU A 256 0.18 15.27 3.38
C LEU A 256 0.99 16.55 3.59
N ALA A 257 2.12 16.47 4.30
CA ALA A 257 3.01 17.61 4.53
C ALA A 257 3.68 18.12 3.24
N LEU A 258 3.79 17.28 2.21
CA LEU A 258 4.24 17.66 0.86
C LEU A 258 3.11 18.25 -0.01
N GLY A 259 1.88 18.31 0.49
CA GLY A 259 0.73 18.89 -0.22
C GLY A 259 -0.04 17.90 -1.09
N LEU A 260 0.22 16.59 -0.97
CA LEU A 260 -0.58 15.59 -1.70
C LEU A 260 -2.01 15.50 -1.14
N PRO A 261 -3.04 15.34 -1.99
CA PRO A 261 -4.41 15.23 -1.53
C PRO A 261 -4.63 14.02 -0.60
N TYR A 262 -5.44 14.22 0.45
CA TYR A 262 -5.79 13.15 1.40
C TYR A 262 -6.33 11.90 0.70
N ASP A 263 -7.30 12.09 -0.19
CA ASP A 263 -7.96 11.00 -0.94
C ASP A 263 -6.99 10.13 -1.75
N MET A 264 -5.86 10.70 -2.15
CA MET A 264 -4.82 10.00 -2.89
C MET A 264 -3.94 9.12 -1.98
N LEU A 265 -3.62 9.64 -0.78
CA LEU A 265 -2.76 8.99 0.21
C LEU A 265 -3.50 7.91 1.01
N TYR A 266 -4.80 8.12 1.22
CA TYR A 266 -5.68 7.24 1.98
C TYR A 266 -6.56 6.36 1.10
N ARG A 267 -6.35 6.36 -0.22
CA ARG A 267 -6.99 5.35 -1.09
C ARG A 267 -6.59 3.94 -0.67
N HIS A 268 -7.50 3.01 -0.90
CA HIS A 268 -7.22 1.59 -0.74
C HIS A 268 -6.04 1.13 -1.61
N PRO A 269 -5.23 0.18 -1.11
CA PRO A 269 -4.12 -0.35 -1.87
C PRO A 269 -4.62 -0.99 -3.17
N PHE A 270 -3.91 -0.70 -4.26
CA PHE A 270 -4.17 -1.27 -5.59
C PHE A 270 -3.01 -2.22 -5.94
N PRO A 271 -3.29 -3.46 -6.36
CA PRO A 271 -2.24 -4.44 -6.62
C PRO A 271 -1.39 -4.03 -7.83
N GLY A 272 -0.10 -4.36 -7.82
CA GLY A 272 0.81 -4.13 -8.95
C GLY A 272 0.27 -4.64 -10.31
N PRO A 273 -0.25 -5.87 -10.43
CA PRO A 273 -0.88 -6.35 -11.66
C PRO A 273 -2.29 -5.76 -11.93
N GLY A 274 -2.77 -4.85 -11.09
CA GLY A 274 -4.03 -4.12 -11.24
C GLY A 274 -5.24 -5.02 -11.44
N LEU A 275 -6.06 -4.69 -12.43
CA LEU A 275 -7.23 -5.48 -12.83
C LEU A 275 -6.86 -6.87 -13.37
N GLY A 276 -5.60 -7.12 -13.73
CA GLY A 276 -5.16 -8.43 -14.24
C GLY A 276 -5.36 -9.58 -13.25
N VAL A 277 -5.43 -9.28 -11.95
CA VAL A 277 -5.77 -10.25 -10.88
C VAL A 277 -7.21 -10.11 -10.36
N ARG A 278 -7.97 -9.13 -10.87
CA ARG A 278 -9.40 -8.94 -10.55
C ARG A 278 -10.34 -9.43 -11.65
N VAL A 279 -9.81 -9.73 -12.83
CA VAL A 279 -10.50 -10.50 -13.88
C VAL A 279 -10.09 -11.95 -13.73
N LEU A 280 -11.04 -12.83 -13.43
CA LEU A 280 -10.75 -14.27 -13.33
C LEU A 280 -10.57 -14.88 -14.72
N GLY A 281 -9.57 -15.76 -14.86
CA GLY A 281 -9.19 -16.35 -16.14
C GLY A 281 -8.52 -15.35 -17.07
N GLU A 282 -8.79 -15.49 -18.37
CA GLU A 282 -8.24 -14.66 -19.45
C GLU A 282 -8.63 -13.19 -19.30
N VAL A 283 -7.64 -12.30 -19.41
CA VAL A 283 -7.83 -10.85 -19.32
C VAL A 283 -8.07 -10.27 -20.72
N LYS A 284 -9.18 -9.56 -20.89
CA LYS A 284 -9.55 -8.89 -22.15
C LYS A 284 -9.93 -7.44 -21.89
N LYS A 285 -9.72 -6.58 -22.90
CA LYS A 285 -10.16 -5.18 -22.87
C LYS A 285 -11.63 -5.06 -22.49
N GLU A 286 -12.50 -5.85 -23.13
CA GLU A 286 -13.94 -5.89 -22.85
C GLU A 286 -14.22 -6.09 -21.35
N TYR A 287 -13.56 -7.06 -20.72
CA TYR A 287 -13.78 -7.40 -19.32
C TYR A 287 -13.23 -6.30 -18.39
N CYS A 288 -12.07 -5.74 -18.71
CA CYS A 288 -11.49 -4.62 -17.97
C CYS A 288 -12.38 -3.37 -18.07
N ASP A 289 -12.92 -3.06 -19.24
CA ASP A 289 -13.81 -1.90 -19.44
C ASP A 289 -15.11 -2.03 -18.63
N LEU A 290 -15.72 -3.23 -18.60
CA LEU A 290 -16.88 -3.52 -17.75
C LEU A 290 -16.53 -3.42 -16.25
N LEU A 291 -15.41 -4.03 -15.85
CA LEU A 291 -14.98 -4.06 -14.47
C LEU A 291 -14.65 -2.65 -13.95
N ARG A 292 -14.02 -1.79 -14.75
CA ARG A 292 -13.73 -0.39 -14.38
C ARG A 292 -15.00 0.39 -14.06
N LYS A 293 -16.07 0.20 -14.84
CA LYS A 293 -17.36 0.86 -14.60
C LYS A 293 -18.02 0.35 -13.33
N ALA A 294 -18.07 -0.97 -13.13
CA ALA A 294 -18.65 -1.57 -11.94
C ALA A 294 -17.88 -1.21 -10.66
N ASP A 295 -16.54 -1.23 -10.70
CA ASP A 295 -15.68 -0.80 -9.59
C ASP A 295 -15.88 0.68 -9.28
N ALA A 296 -15.99 1.56 -10.29
CA ALA A 296 -16.24 2.98 -10.08
C ALA A 296 -17.56 3.25 -9.34
N ILE A 297 -18.66 2.59 -9.73
CA ILE A 297 -19.96 2.70 -9.04
C ILE A 297 -19.83 2.23 -7.58
N PHE A 298 -19.17 1.09 -7.35
CA PHE A 298 -19.02 0.57 -5.99
C PHE A 298 -18.21 1.51 -5.09
N ILE A 299 -17.10 2.04 -5.58
CA ILE A 299 -16.27 2.99 -4.83
C ILE A 299 -17.00 4.32 -4.59
N GLU A 300 -17.76 4.80 -5.57
CA GLU A 300 -18.59 6.00 -5.42
C GLU A 300 -19.59 5.83 -4.27
N GLU A 301 -20.33 4.71 -4.22
CA GLU A 301 -21.31 4.46 -3.18
C GLU A 301 -20.69 4.24 -1.80
N LEU A 302 -19.52 3.61 -1.72
CA LEU A 302 -18.76 3.52 -0.47
C LEU A 302 -18.36 4.89 0.06
N ARG A 303 -17.99 5.82 -0.81
CA ARG A 303 -17.64 7.19 -0.43
C ARG A 303 -18.88 7.97 0.01
N ASN A 304 -19.96 7.93 -0.77
CA ASN A 304 -21.21 8.62 -0.47
C ASN A 304 -21.82 8.17 0.87
N SER A 305 -21.67 6.89 1.21
CA SER A 305 -22.17 6.31 2.47
C SER A 305 -21.21 6.44 3.66
N GLY A 306 -19.99 6.97 3.46
CA GLY A 306 -18.95 7.07 4.48
C GLY A 306 -18.37 5.71 4.93
N TRP A 307 -18.52 4.67 4.11
CA TRP A 307 -17.96 3.33 4.36
C TRP A 307 -16.57 3.13 3.78
N TYR A 308 -16.14 3.98 2.84
CA TYR A 308 -14.83 3.87 2.21
C TYR A 308 -13.68 3.82 3.24
N ASP A 309 -13.69 4.70 4.23
CA ASP A 309 -12.65 4.79 5.27
C ASP A 309 -12.80 3.73 6.39
N LYS A 310 -13.93 3.01 6.42
CA LYS A 310 -14.21 1.97 7.43
C LYS A 310 -13.68 0.59 7.01
N VAL A 311 -13.39 0.41 5.73
CA VAL A 311 -12.87 -0.85 5.18
C VAL A 311 -11.43 -0.65 4.73
N SER A 312 -10.59 -1.65 4.95
CA SER A 312 -9.16 -1.58 4.62
C SER A 312 -8.92 -1.72 3.11
N GLN A 313 -9.79 -2.45 2.41
CA GLN A 313 -9.75 -2.59 0.96
C GLN A 313 -11.14 -2.93 0.42
N ALA A 314 -11.54 -2.26 -0.65
CA ALA A 314 -12.76 -2.56 -1.39
C ALA A 314 -12.52 -2.52 -2.91
N PHE A 315 -13.10 -3.48 -3.63
CA PHE A 315 -13.03 -3.57 -5.08
C PHE A 315 -14.07 -4.54 -5.67
N THR A 316 -14.22 -4.47 -6.98
CA THR A 316 -15.02 -5.43 -7.77
C THR A 316 -14.11 -6.47 -8.45
N VAL A 317 -14.62 -7.69 -8.63
CA VAL A 317 -14.01 -8.82 -9.33
C VAL A 317 -14.91 -9.24 -10.49
N PHE A 318 -14.34 -9.42 -11.69
CA PHE A 318 -15.08 -9.91 -12.86
C PHE A 318 -15.06 -11.44 -12.91
N LEU A 319 -16.24 -12.04 -13.03
CA LEU A 319 -16.42 -13.48 -13.15
C LEU A 319 -16.84 -13.83 -14.58
N PRO A 320 -16.07 -14.65 -15.33
CA PRO A 320 -16.38 -15.02 -16.71
C PRO A 320 -17.46 -16.10 -16.77
N VAL A 321 -18.54 -15.93 -16.02
CA VAL A 321 -19.73 -16.77 -16.00
C VAL A 321 -20.93 -15.93 -16.41
N LYS A 322 -21.82 -16.50 -17.22
CA LYS A 322 -23.03 -15.81 -17.66
C LYS A 322 -24.19 -16.10 -16.73
N SER A 323 -25.02 -15.09 -16.51
CA SER A 323 -26.26 -15.23 -15.77
C SER A 323 -27.43 -14.64 -16.53
N VAL A 324 -28.60 -15.30 -16.39
CA VAL A 324 -29.85 -14.78 -16.93
C VAL A 324 -30.29 -13.57 -16.10
N GLY A 325 -30.52 -12.46 -16.79
CA GLY A 325 -31.15 -11.26 -16.25
C GLY A 325 -32.37 -10.88 -17.09
N VAL A 326 -33.36 -10.26 -16.43
CA VAL A 326 -34.45 -9.54 -17.10
C VAL A 326 -34.12 -8.06 -17.00
N MET A 327 -33.75 -7.45 -18.12
CA MET A 327 -33.56 -6.00 -18.23
C MET A 327 -34.56 -5.47 -19.26
N GLY A 328 -35.59 -4.76 -18.80
CA GLY A 328 -36.73 -4.38 -19.65
C GLY A 328 -37.55 -5.59 -20.11
N ASP A 329 -37.97 -5.61 -21.37
CA ASP A 329 -38.86 -6.65 -21.93
C ASP A 329 -38.13 -7.88 -22.51
N GLY A 330 -36.80 -7.96 -22.40
CA GLY A 330 -35.97 -9.01 -23.01
C GLY A 330 -35.14 -9.82 -22.00
N ARG A 331 -34.89 -11.09 -22.33
CA ARG A 331 -33.90 -11.92 -21.61
C ARG A 331 -32.49 -11.56 -22.07
N LYS A 332 -31.60 -11.25 -21.13
CA LYS A 332 -30.16 -11.07 -21.40
C LYS A 332 -29.33 -12.15 -20.69
N TYR A 333 -28.23 -12.52 -21.32
CA TYR A 333 -27.23 -13.47 -20.82
C TYR A 333 -25.89 -12.75 -20.68
N ASP A 334 -25.76 -11.99 -19.60
CA ASP A 334 -24.63 -11.10 -19.36
C ASP A 334 -23.74 -11.62 -18.22
N TRP A 335 -22.63 -10.94 -17.97
CA TRP A 335 -21.61 -11.34 -17.02
C TRP A 335 -22.00 -11.10 -15.56
N VAL A 336 -21.24 -11.72 -14.66
CA VAL A 336 -21.40 -11.56 -13.21
C VAL A 336 -20.19 -10.83 -12.65
N VAL A 337 -20.42 -9.94 -11.68
CA VAL A 337 -19.37 -9.34 -10.88
C VAL A 337 -19.55 -9.65 -9.40
N SER A 338 -18.44 -9.77 -8.68
CA SER A 338 -18.39 -9.93 -7.23
C SER A 338 -17.83 -8.67 -6.60
N ILE A 339 -18.51 -8.18 -5.57
CA ILE A 339 -18.03 -7.15 -4.68
C ILE A 339 -17.11 -7.83 -3.65
N ARG A 340 -16.01 -7.20 -3.30
CA ARG A 340 -15.13 -7.61 -2.21
C ARG A 340 -14.81 -6.41 -1.34
N ALA A 341 -15.11 -6.49 -0.05
CA ALA A 341 -14.70 -5.51 0.95
C ALA A 341 -14.21 -6.23 2.21
N VAL A 342 -13.09 -5.77 2.76
CA VAL A 342 -12.45 -6.41 3.92
C VAL A 342 -12.00 -5.40 4.97
N GLU A 343 -12.04 -5.85 6.21
CA GLU A 343 -11.46 -5.19 7.38
C GLU A 343 -10.26 -6.00 7.84
N THR A 344 -9.11 -5.33 7.96
CA THR A 344 -7.87 -5.95 8.41
C THR A 344 -7.02 -4.97 9.19
N ILE A 345 -6.36 -5.49 10.23
CA ILE A 345 -5.42 -4.75 11.08
C ILE A 345 -4.01 -4.77 10.44
N ASP A 346 -3.60 -5.90 9.85
CA ASP A 346 -2.22 -6.18 9.44
C ASP A 346 -2.07 -6.69 7.99
N PHE A 347 -3.18 -6.81 7.25
CA PHE A 347 -3.28 -7.46 5.93
C PHE A 347 -2.84 -8.93 5.90
N MET A 348 -2.58 -9.54 7.06
CA MET A 348 -2.28 -10.97 7.22
C MET A 348 -3.53 -11.76 7.62
N THR A 349 -4.43 -11.13 8.37
CA THR A 349 -5.76 -11.65 8.72
C THR A 349 -6.84 -10.65 8.32
N ALA A 350 -7.94 -11.11 7.73
CA ALA A 350 -9.00 -10.22 7.26
C ALA A 350 -10.38 -10.86 7.42
N HIS A 351 -11.36 -10.07 7.87
CA HIS A 351 -12.78 -10.41 7.82
C HIS A 351 -13.44 -9.67 6.66
N TRP A 352 -14.50 -10.25 6.09
CA TRP A 352 -15.32 -9.53 5.12
C TRP A 352 -16.10 -8.44 5.85
N ALA A 353 -16.24 -7.27 5.24
CA ALA A 353 -16.91 -6.13 5.88
C ALA A 353 -18.42 -6.37 5.96
N HIS A 354 -19.05 -6.11 7.10
CA HIS A 354 -20.50 -6.24 7.24
C HIS A 354 -21.21 -5.00 6.68
N LEU A 355 -21.12 -4.81 5.35
CA LEU A 355 -21.73 -3.68 4.65
C LEU A 355 -23.26 -3.69 4.83
N PRO A 356 -23.92 -2.52 5.01
CA PRO A 356 -25.36 -2.46 5.16
C PRO A 356 -26.09 -3.05 3.95
N TYR A 357 -27.15 -3.80 4.18
CA TYR A 357 -27.94 -4.40 3.09
C TYR A 357 -28.46 -3.37 2.08
N GLU A 358 -28.86 -2.19 2.55
CA GLU A 358 -29.30 -1.08 1.69
C GLU A 358 -28.18 -0.59 0.76
N LEU A 359 -26.95 -0.49 1.26
CA LEU A 359 -25.79 -0.12 0.46
C LEU A 359 -25.50 -1.18 -0.61
N LEU A 360 -25.52 -2.47 -0.23
CA LEU A 360 -25.34 -3.58 -1.18
C LEU A 360 -26.44 -3.60 -2.25
N GLY A 361 -27.69 -3.34 -1.85
CA GLY A 361 -28.83 -3.23 -2.76
C GLY A 361 -28.68 -2.08 -3.76
N GLN A 362 -28.28 -0.90 -3.28
CA GLN A 362 -28.04 0.28 -4.12
C GLN A 362 -26.91 0.03 -5.14
N VAL A 363 -25.77 -0.50 -4.68
CA VAL A 363 -24.64 -0.83 -5.56
C VAL A 363 -25.06 -1.87 -6.61
N SER A 364 -25.75 -2.93 -6.19
CA SER A 364 -26.24 -3.98 -7.10
C SER A 364 -27.15 -3.39 -8.18
N ASN A 365 -28.14 -2.59 -7.78
CA ASN A 365 -29.09 -1.97 -8.70
C ASN A 365 -28.39 -1.04 -9.70
N ARG A 366 -27.48 -0.18 -9.23
CA ARG A 366 -26.74 0.74 -10.11
C ARG A 366 -25.86 0.00 -11.10
N ILE A 367 -25.09 -0.98 -10.66
CA ILE A 367 -24.22 -1.76 -11.55
C ILE A 367 -25.03 -2.45 -12.66
N ILE A 368 -26.14 -3.12 -12.31
CA ILE A 368 -26.96 -3.86 -13.29
C ILE A 368 -27.62 -2.91 -14.29
N ASN A 369 -28.09 -1.75 -13.84
CA ASN A 369 -28.82 -0.81 -14.70
C ASN A 369 -27.91 0.09 -15.55
N GLU A 370 -26.74 0.48 -15.03
CA GLU A 370 -25.84 1.44 -15.68
C GLU A 370 -24.75 0.75 -16.53
N VAL A 371 -24.37 -0.48 -16.20
CA VAL A 371 -23.27 -1.21 -16.88
C VAL A 371 -23.81 -2.28 -17.82
N ASN A 372 -24.11 -1.88 -19.06
CA ASN A 372 -24.50 -2.82 -20.11
C ASN A 372 -23.44 -3.91 -20.31
N GLY A 373 -23.81 -5.18 -20.09
CA GLY A 373 -22.89 -6.32 -20.08
C GLY A 373 -22.75 -7.00 -18.71
N ILE A 374 -23.42 -6.51 -17.66
CA ILE A 374 -23.50 -7.15 -16.34
C ILE A 374 -24.97 -7.39 -15.98
N SER A 375 -25.35 -8.64 -15.66
CA SER A 375 -26.71 -8.98 -15.23
C SER A 375 -26.83 -9.36 -13.76
N ARG A 376 -25.72 -9.58 -13.06
CA ARG A 376 -25.73 -10.03 -11.68
C ARG A 376 -24.54 -9.51 -10.89
N VAL A 377 -24.82 -9.15 -9.65
CA VAL A 377 -23.85 -8.73 -8.65
C VAL A 377 -23.95 -9.66 -7.45
N VAL A 378 -22.82 -10.07 -6.90
CA VAL A 378 -22.72 -10.87 -5.67
C VAL A 378 -21.77 -10.18 -4.69
N TYR A 379 -21.85 -10.52 -3.40
CA TYR A 379 -20.92 -10.07 -2.36
C TYR A 379 -20.24 -11.26 -1.70
#